data_AF-A0A0F3RKI9-F1
#
_entry.id   AF-A0A0F3RKI9-F1
#
_cell.length_a   1.000
_cell.length_b   1.000
_cell.length_c   1.000
_cell.angle_alpha   90.00
_cell.angle_beta   90.00
_cell.angle_gamma   90.00
#
_symmetry.space_group_name_H-M   'P 1'
#
loop_
_entity.id
_entity.type
_entity.pdbx_description
1 polymer ?
#
loop_
_entity_poly.entity_id
_entity_poly.type
_entity_poly.pdbx_seq_one_letter_code
_entity_poly.pdbx_strand_id
1 'polypeptide(L)'
;MVMILISQLSTVDASPTGFLWYNDKHGHEPDDSTFKLMSVAHDHRIEELKEQFNRAQRIALDNPTLENVIAAQRLQKQIMEKAHKFATMWQLATLLDYQLINAHEPANSLHRKLYQEKSEQENDSKLKNIAKNWGLILQVKEDCLLCKAFMPIVQGLLINMHFSC
;
A
#
# COMPACT_ATOMS: atom_id res chain seq x y z
N MET A 1 36.29 -39.12 50.48
CA MET A 1 36.29 -37.66 50.25
C MET A 1 37.08 -37.42 48.98
N VAL A 2 36.38 -37.37 47.83
CA VAL A 2 36.97 -37.41 46.48
C VAL A 2 37.10 -36.00 45.93
N MET A 3 38.25 -35.78 45.29
CA MET A 3 38.73 -34.59 44.61
C MET A 3 38.05 -34.36 43.24
N ILE A 4 38.40 -33.23 42.62
CA ILE A 4 38.48 -32.95 41.17
C ILE A 4 37.44 -31.96 40.59
N LEU A 5 37.99 -30.82 40.15
CA LEU A 5 37.50 -29.83 39.18
C LEU A 5 36.76 -30.46 37.99
N ILE A 6 35.69 -29.80 37.52
CA ILE A 6 35.26 -29.97 36.13
C ILE A 6 35.35 -28.61 35.43
N SER A 7 36.12 -28.67 34.35
CA SER A 7 36.49 -27.70 33.35
C SER A 7 35.30 -27.12 32.56
N GLN A 8 35.58 -26.01 31.88
CA GLN A 8 34.72 -25.22 30.99
C GLN A 8 34.03 -26.01 29.87
N LEU A 9 32.87 -25.47 29.41
CA LEU A 9 32.35 -25.30 28.03
C LEU A 9 30.82 -25.23 28.13
N SER A 10 30.05 -24.42 27.41
CA SER A 10 30.26 -23.47 26.32
C SER A 10 28.98 -22.63 26.26
N THR A 11 29.11 -21.35 25.90
CA THR A 11 27.98 -20.44 25.64
C THR A 11 27.08 -21.03 24.56
N VAL A 12 25.88 -21.44 24.94
CA VAL A 12 24.82 -21.80 23.98
C VAL A 12 24.23 -20.49 23.48
N ASP A 13 24.66 -20.07 22.28
CA ASP A 13 23.94 -19.11 21.45
C ASP A 13 22.56 -19.71 21.12
N ALA A 14 21.56 -19.35 21.91
CA ALA A 14 20.18 -19.71 21.66
C ALA A 14 19.48 -18.54 20.94
N SER A 15 19.62 -18.47 19.61
CA SER A 15 18.65 -17.71 18.81
C SER A 15 17.28 -18.37 18.95
N PRO A 16 16.20 -17.65 19.31
CA PRO A 16 14.90 -18.28 19.49
C PRO A 16 14.29 -18.62 18.12
N THR A 17 14.45 -19.86 17.69
CA THR A 17 13.69 -20.40 16.56
C THR A 17 12.24 -20.59 17.00
N GLY A 18 11.36 -19.73 16.52
CA GLY A 18 9.91 -19.89 16.64
C GLY A 18 9.40 -21.16 15.95
N PHE A 19 8.09 -21.41 16.11
CA PHE A 19 7.40 -22.64 15.68
C PHE A 19 7.65 -23.00 14.20
N LEU A 20 8.49 -24.02 13.98
CA LEU A 20 8.70 -24.68 12.70
C LEU A 20 7.53 -25.62 12.39
N TRP A 21 6.57 -25.15 11.58
CA TRP A 21 5.61 -26.02 10.91
C TRP A 21 6.07 -26.25 9.47
N TYR A 22 6.34 -27.51 9.15
CA TYR A 22 6.69 -28.08 7.84
C TYR A 22 8.03 -27.62 7.24
N ASN A 23 9.04 -28.46 7.42
CA ASN A 23 10.25 -28.44 6.61
C ASN A 23 10.04 -29.32 5.37
N ASP A 24 9.13 -28.92 4.49
CA ASP A 24 9.05 -29.52 3.17
C ASP A 24 10.21 -28.95 2.36
N LYS A 25 11.23 -29.79 2.13
CA LYS A 25 12.27 -29.50 1.16
C LYS A 25 11.59 -29.38 -0.21
N HIS A 26 11.22 -28.17 -0.62
CA HIS A 26 10.82 -27.89 -2.00
C HIS A 26 12.06 -27.92 -2.89
N GLY A 27 12.60 -29.13 -3.09
CA GLY A 27 13.61 -29.42 -4.08
C GLY A 27 12.95 -29.56 -5.45
N HIS A 28 12.73 -28.43 -6.10
CA HIS A 28 12.80 -28.30 -7.54
C HIS A 28 13.14 -26.84 -7.81
N GLU A 29 14.44 -26.53 -7.88
CA GLU A 29 14.89 -25.31 -8.57
C GLU A 29 14.41 -25.43 -10.02
N PRO A 30 13.54 -24.54 -10.49
CA PRO A 30 13.12 -24.61 -11.89
C PRO A 30 14.33 -24.32 -12.77
N ASP A 31 14.46 -25.08 -13.85
CA ASP A 31 15.55 -24.93 -14.84
C ASP A 31 15.63 -23.46 -15.30
N ASP A 32 16.81 -22.86 -15.15
CA ASP A 32 17.14 -21.46 -15.46
C ASP A 32 16.68 -21.08 -16.90
N SER A 33 16.71 -22.05 -17.82
CA SER A 33 16.23 -21.88 -19.19
C SER A 33 14.71 -21.65 -19.27
N THR A 34 13.93 -22.35 -18.43
CA THR A 34 12.46 -22.26 -18.37
C THR A 34 12.01 -20.95 -17.72
N PHE A 35 12.70 -20.52 -16.65
CA PHE A 35 12.43 -19.21 -16.04
C PHE A 35 12.68 -18.05 -17.00
N LYS A 36 13.78 -18.09 -17.75
CA LYS A 36 14.14 -17.04 -18.71
C LYS A 36 13.16 -16.94 -19.87
N LEU A 37 12.68 -18.07 -20.39
CA LEU A 37 11.62 -18.10 -21.41
C LEU A 37 10.30 -17.55 -20.88
N MET A 38 9.95 -17.90 -19.64
CA MET A 38 8.73 -17.39 -19.01
C MET A 38 8.83 -15.88 -18.75
N SER A 39 9.93 -15.37 -18.21
CA SER A 39 10.08 -13.94 -17.90
C SER A 39 9.95 -13.07 -19.16
N VAL A 40 10.63 -13.43 -20.25
CA VAL A 40 10.53 -12.72 -21.54
C VAL A 40 9.10 -12.70 -22.06
N ALA A 41 8.36 -13.80 -21.91
CA ALA A 41 6.96 -13.86 -22.32
C ALA A 41 6.04 -12.98 -21.43
N HIS A 42 6.36 -12.79 -20.16
CA HIS A 42 5.58 -11.93 -19.25
C HIS A 42 5.79 -10.46 -19.58
N ASP A 43 7.05 -10.06 -19.76
CA ASP A 43 7.42 -8.68 -20.12
C ASP A 43 6.75 -8.26 -21.43
N HIS A 44 6.80 -9.13 -22.45
CA HIS A 44 6.17 -8.87 -23.74
C HIS A 44 4.66 -8.60 -23.61
N ARG A 45 3.93 -9.42 -22.84
CA ARG A 45 2.46 -9.26 -22.70
C ARG A 45 2.07 -7.97 -21.99
N ILE A 46 2.85 -7.54 -21.00
CA ILE A 46 2.57 -6.30 -20.27
C ILE A 46 2.87 -5.09 -21.15
N GLU A 47 3.99 -5.12 -21.87
CA GLU A 47 4.38 -4.03 -22.74
C GLU A 47 3.42 -3.88 -23.93
N GLU A 48 3.03 -5.00 -24.54
CA GLU A 48 2.03 -5.01 -25.61
C GLU A 48 0.71 -4.36 -25.16
N LEU A 49 0.21 -4.69 -23.96
CA LEU A 49 -1.02 -4.10 -23.44
C LEU A 49 -0.89 -2.59 -23.19
N LYS A 50 0.25 -2.14 -22.67
CA LYS A 50 0.53 -0.70 -22.50
C LYS A 50 0.57 0.01 -23.85
N GLU A 51 1.24 -0.56 -24.84
CA GLU A 51 1.31 0.02 -26.17
C GLU A 51 -0.07 0.13 -26.82
N GLN A 52 -0.89 -0.93 -26.74
CA GLN A 52 -2.26 -0.92 -27.25
C GLN A 52 -3.07 0.21 -26.61
N PHE A 53 -2.99 0.36 -25.29
CA PHE A 53 -3.66 1.45 -24.58
C PHE A 53 -3.15 2.83 -25.02
N ASN A 54 -1.83 3.02 -25.10
CA ASN A 54 -1.23 4.28 -25.55
C ASN A 54 -1.61 4.65 -26.99
N ARG A 55 -1.78 3.64 -27.87
CA ARG A 55 -2.28 3.86 -29.23
C ARG A 55 -3.75 4.28 -29.23
N ALA A 56 -4.61 3.55 -28.51
CA ALA A 56 -6.03 3.87 -28.41
C ALA A 56 -6.28 5.26 -27.80
N GLN A 57 -5.49 5.63 -26.78
CA GLN A 57 -5.56 6.95 -26.16
C GLN A 57 -5.18 8.06 -27.14
N ARG A 58 -4.09 7.89 -27.91
CA ARG A 58 -3.69 8.86 -28.94
C ARG A 58 -4.77 9.05 -30.00
N ILE A 59 -5.37 7.96 -30.49
CA ILE A 59 -6.46 8.00 -31.47
C ILE A 59 -7.70 8.73 -30.90
N ALA A 60 -8.07 8.44 -29.64
CA ALA A 60 -9.22 9.09 -29.00
C ALA A 60 -8.98 10.57 -28.72
N LEU A 61 -7.73 10.99 -28.47
CA LEU A 61 -7.38 12.41 -28.29
C LEU A 61 -7.37 13.18 -29.62
N ASP A 62 -6.90 12.56 -30.70
CA ASP A 62 -6.86 13.17 -32.03
C ASP A 62 -8.27 13.25 -32.66
N ASN A 63 -9.07 12.19 -32.53
CA ASN A 63 -10.44 12.13 -33.02
C ASN A 63 -11.39 11.55 -31.95
N PRO A 64 -12.03 12.40 -31.13
CA PRO A 64 -12.84 11.98 -30.00
C PRO A 64 -14.24 11.49 -30.43
N THR A 65 -14.29 10.36 -31.14
CA THR A 65 -15.53 9.65 -31.46
C THR A 65 -15.94 8.73 -30.31
N LEU A 66 -17.24 8.40 -30.22
CA LEU A 66 -17.76 7.46 -29.23
C LEU A 66 -17.04 6.11 -29.29
N GLU A 67 -16.77 5.61 -30.51
CA GLU A 67 -16.09 4.34 -30.72
C GLU A 67 -14.63 4.37 -30.21
N ASN A 68 -13.87 5.43 -30.52
CA ASN A 68 -12.48 5.57 -30.11
C ASN A 68 -12.35 5.68 -28.59
N VAL A 69 -13.26 6.41 -27.94
CA VAL A 69 -13.29 6.55 -26.48
C VAL A 69 -13.65 5.21 -25.82
N ILE A 70 -14.64 4.48 -26.33
CA ILE A 70 -15.00 3.15 -25.82
C ILE A 70 -13.82 2.16 -25.96
N ALA A 71 -13.09 2.20 -27.08
CA ALA A 71 -11.93 1.36 -27.29
C ALA A 71 -10.84 1.61 -26.23
N ALA A 72 -10.52 2.88 -25.95
CA ALA A 72 -9.57 3.26 -24.91
C ALA A 72 -10.05 2.84 -23.51
N GLN A 73 -11.33 3.05 -23.19
CA GLN A 73 -11.93 2.65 -21.91
C GLN A 73 -11.89 1.13 -21.67
N ARG A 74 -12.12 0.32 -22.71
CA ARG A 74 -12.02 -1.15 -22.61
C ARG A 74 -10.61 -1.60 -22.28
N LEU A 75 -9.58 -1.02 -22.91
CA LEU A 75 -8.18 -1.32 -22.60
C LEU A 75 -7.80 -0.86 -21.19
N GLN A 76 -8.25 0.34 -20.78
CA GLN A 76 -8.07 0.83 -19.42
C GLN A 76 -8.68 -0.12 -18.38
N LYS A 77 -9.88 -0.65 -18.64
CA LYS A 77 -10.54 -1.63 -17.77
C LYS A 77 -9.68 -2.89 -17.58
N GLN A 78 -9.11 -3.44 -18.66
CA GLN A 78 -8.24 -4.62 -18.58
C GLN A 78 -6.97 -4.36 -17.75
N ILE A 79 -6.35 -3.18 -17.91
CA ILE A 79 -5.20 -2.76 -17.11
C ILE A 79 -5.61 -2.69 -15.63
N MET A 80 -6.77 -2.07 -15.34
CA MET A 80 -7.28 -1.94 -13.99
C MET A 80 -7.59 -3.29 -13.33
N GLU A 81 -8.18 -4.24 -14.07
CA GLU A 81 -8.43 -5.60 -13.57
C GLU A 81 -7.13 -6.33 -13.21
N LYS A 82 -6.07 -6.19 -14.01
CA LYS A 82 -4.74 -6.73 -13.69
C LYS A 82 -4.12 -6.05 -12.49
N ALA A 83 -4.21 -4.71 -12.41
CA ALA A 83 -3.72 -3.93 -11.29
C ALA A 83 -4.43 -4.30 -9.98
N HIS A 84 -5.74 -4.54 -10.03
CA HIS A 84 -6.51 -4.99 -8.88
C HIS A 84 -6.02 -6.35 -8.36
N LYS A 85 -5.87 -7.35 -9.24
CA LYS A 85 -5.34 -8.67 -8.87
C LYS A 85 -3.93 -8.57 -8.27
N PHE A 86 -3.09 -7.74 -8.87
CA PHE A 86 -1.75 -7.45 -8.35
C PHE A 86 -1.81 -6.83 -6.95
N ALA A 87 -2.64 -5.80 -6.75
CA ALA A 87 -2.80 -5.13 -5.46
C ALA A 87 -3.29 -6.09 -4.36
N THR A 88 -4.24 -6.98 -4.68
CA THR A 88 -4.70 -8.02 -3.74
C THR A 88 -3.56 -8.95 -3.34
N MET A 89 -2.77 -9.44 -4.31
CA MET A 89 -1.66 -10.34 -4.02
C MET A 89 -0.52 -9.62 -3.29
N TRP A 90 -0.27 -8.35 -3.62
CA TRP A 90 0.70 -7.50 -2.94
C TRP A 90 0.36 -7.29 -1.47
N GLN A 91 -0.91 -7.01 -1.17
CA GLN A 91 -1.40 -6.90 0.21
C GLN A 91 -1.20 -8.21 0.97
N LEU A 92 -1.57 -9.35 0.35
CA LEU A 92 -1.38 -10.66 0.96
C LEU A 92 0.11 -10.95 1.22
N ALA A 93 0.98 -10.67 0.24
CA ALA A 93 2.43 -10.85 0.39
C ALA A 93 2.99 -10.00 1.55
N THR A 94 2.54 -8.75 1.68
CA THR A 94 2.92 -7.85 2.78
C THR A 94 2.46 -8.38 4.14
N LEU A 95 1.33 -9.08 4.21
CA LEU A 95 0.82 -9.67 5.46
C LEU A 95 1.59 -10.95 5.84
N LEU A 96 2.03 -11.73 4.86
CA LEU A 96 2.73 -13.01 5.09
C LEU A 96 4.23 -12.82 5.35
N ASP A 97 4.84 -11.81 4.72
CA ASP A 97 6.25 -11.50 4.90
C ASP A 97 6.43 -10.33 5.88
N TYR A 98 6.80 -10.66 7.11
CA TYR A 98 7.04 -9.68 8.17
C TYR A 98 8.18 -8.70 7.86
N GLN A 99 9.10 -9.04 6.94
CA GLN A 99 10.19 -8.15 6.53
C GLN A 99 9.70 -6.96 5.70
N LEU A 100 8.52 -7.09 5.08
CA LEU A 100 7.89 -6.03 4.30
C LEU A 100 7.07 -5.06 5.18
N ILE A 101 6.94 -5.33 6.48
CA ILE A 101 6.22 -4.47 7.42
C ILE A 101 7.20 -3.43 7.99
N ASN A 102 6.76 -2.17 8.09
CA ASN A 102 7.53 -1.10 8.74
C ASN A 102 7.93 -1.53 10.15
N ALA A 103 9.23 -1.65 10.42
CA ALA A 103 9.75 -2.03 11.75
C ALA A 103 9.33 -1.06 12.87
N HIS A 104 8.95 0.17 12.51
CA HIS A 104 8.50 1.21 13.43
C HIS A 104 6.98 1.17 13.70
N GLU A 105 6.23 0.34 12.97
CA GLU A 105 4.78 0.24 13.10
C GLU A 105 4.39 -1.12 13.68
N PRO A 106 3.40 -1.18 14.58
CA PRO A 106 2.97 -2.46 15.14
C PRO A 106 2.48 -3.45 14.07
N ALA A 107 3.02 -4.68 14.09
CA ALA A 107 2.51 -5.78 13.27
C ALA A 107 1.14 -6.29 13.75
N ASN A 108 0.87 -6.22 15.07
CA ASN A 108 -0.41 -6.59 15.64
C ASN A 108 -1.51 -5.57 15.26
N SER A 109 -2.63 -6.06 14.74
CA SER A 109 -3.74 -5.22 14.25
C SER A 109 -4.36 -4.33 15.33
N LEU A 110 -4.53 -4.86 16.56
CA LEU A 110 -5.03 -4.08 17.69
C LEU A 110 -4.02 -2.99 18.09
N HIS A 111 -2.74 -3.35 18.18
CA HIS A 111 -1.69 -2.38 18.54
C HIS A 111 -1.55 -1.29 17.45
N ARG A 112 -1.71 -1.64 16.18
CA ARG A 112 -1.73 -0.67 15.07
C ARG A 112 -2.91 0.29 15.19
N LYS A 113 -4.11 -0.21 15.51
CA LYS A 113 -5.27 0.63 15.76
C LYS A 113 -5.05 1.61 16.92
N LEU A 114 -4.52 1.12 18.05
CA LEU A 114 -4.20 1.98 19.19
C LEU A 114 -3.12 3.02 18.86
N TYR A 115 -2.11 2.64 18.07
CA TYR A 115 -1.08 3.55 17.60
C TYR A 115 -1.65 4.63 16.66
N GLN A 116 -2.57 4.25 15.78
CA GLN A 116 -3.27 5.17 14.89
C GLN A 116 -4.14 6.15 15.69
N GLU A 117 -4.95 5.67 16.64
CA GLU A 117 -5.76 6.51 17.53
C GLU A 117 -4.89 7.51 18.32
N LYS A 118 -3.74 7.07 18.82
CA LYS A 118 -2.77 7.95 19.50
C LYS A 118 -2.21 9.02 18.55
N SER A 119 -1.81 8.63 17.34
CA SER A 119 -1.30 9.54 16.32
C SER A 119 -2.34 10.58 15.90
N GLU A 120 -3.60 10.15 15.73
CA GLU A 120 -4.74 11.03 15.44
C GLU A 120 -4.94 12.04 16.59
N GLN A 121 -4.91 11.61 17.85
CA GLN A 121 -5.01 12.50 19.00
C GLN A 121 -3.86 13.53 19.08
N GLU A 122 -2.64 13.12 18.75
CA GLU A 122 -1.48 14.03 18.67
C GLU A 122 -1.64 15.05 17.54
N ASN A 123 -2.14 14.62 16.38
CA ASN A 123 -2.40 15.51 15.24
C ASN A 123 -3.54 16.49 15.53
N ASP A 124 -4.61 16.04 16.18
CA ASP A 124 -5.71 16.90 16.63
C ASP A 124 -5.21 17.98 17.59
N SER A 125 -4.33 17.62 18.51
CA SER A 125 -3.72 18.56 19.45
C SER A 125 -2.87 19.60 18.73
N LYS A 126 -2.10 19.19 17.71
CA LYS A 126 -1.31 20.11 16.86
C LYS A 126 -2.20 21.04 16.05
N LEU A 127 -3.26 20.51 15.42
CA LEU A 127 -4.20 21.28 14.60
C LEU A 127 -4.96 22.31 15.44
N LYS A 128 -5.42 21.94 16.64
CA LYS A 128 -6.02 22.88 17.61
C LYS A 128 -5.06 23.98 18.04
N ASN A 129 -3.76 23.68 18.13
CA ASN A 129 -2.75 24.70 18.45
C ASN A 129 -2.57 25.68 17.28
N ILE A 130 -2.48 25.18 16.05
CA ILE A 130 -2.39 25.98 14.82
C ILE A 130 -3.65 26.87 14.67
N ALA A 131 -4.84 26.33 14.93
CA ALA A 131 -6.13 27.02 14.83
C ALA A 131 -6.24 28.28 15.73
N LYS A 132 -5.42 28.41 16.78
CA LYS A 132 -5.40 29.60 17.64
C LYS A 132 -4.88 30.84 16.93
N ASN A 133 -3.95 30.66 15.99
CA ASN A 133 -3.21 31.75 15.36
C ASN A 133 -3.42 31.81 13.84
N TRP A 134 -4.02 30.77 13.24
CA TRP A 134 -4.17 30.61 11.80
C TRP A 134 -5.64 30.31 11.45
N GLY A 135 -6.13 30.92 10.39
CA GLY A 135 -7.47 30.68 9.81
C GLY A 135 -7.41 29.86 8.53
N LEU A 136 -8.55 29.29 8.14
CA LEU A 136 -8.70 28.53 6.89
C LEU A 136 -9.40 29.40 5.84
N ILE A 137 -8.83 29.51 4.64
CA ILE A 137 -9.44 30.21 3.51
C ILE A 137 -9.88 29.18 2.49
N LEU A 138 -11.17 29.18 2.15
CA LEU A 138 -11.74 28.30 1.12
C LEU A 138 -12.32 29.16 -0.01
N GLN A 139 -11.79 28.98 -1.22
CA GLN A 139 -12.34 29.61 -2.41
C GLN A 139 -13.37 28.69 -3.07
N VAL A 140 -14.61 29.17 -3.18
CA VAL A 140 -15.72 28.42 -3.78
C VAL A 140 -16.34 29.18 -4.94
N LYS A 141 -16.93 28.44 -5.87
CA LYS A 141 -17.81 28.97 -6.92
C LYS A 141 -19.25 28.58 -6.59
N GLU A 142 -20.19 29.52 -6.73
CA GLU A 142 -21.61 29.30 -6.34
C GLU A 142 -22.25 28.07 -7.01
N ASP A 143 -21.91 27.80 -8.27
CA ASP A 143 -22.50 26.70 -9.05
C ASP A 143 -21.64 25.43 -9.09
N CYS A 144 -20.82 25.21 -8.07
CA CYS A 144 -19.97 24.03 -7.96
C CYS A 144 -20.64 22.96 -7.09
N LEU A 145 -21.16 21.89 -7.72
CA LEU A 145 -21.79 20.76 -7.01
C LEU A 145 -20.83 20.08 -6.02
N LEU A 146 -19.57 19.90 -6.40
CA LEU A 146 -18.55 19.30 -5.54
C LEU A 146 -18.29 20.18 -4.30
N CYS A 147 -18.29 21.50 -4.48
CA CYS A 147 -18.07 22.45 -3.41
C CYS A 147 -19.23 22.37 -2.40
N LYS A 148 -20.48 22.31 -2.86
CA LYS A 148 -21.66 22.11 -1.99
C LYS A 148 -21.58 20.80 -1.19
N ALA A 149 -21.06 19.73 -1.79
CA ALA A 149 -20.85 18.47 -1.10
C ALA A 149 -19.68 18.52 -0.09
N PHE A 150 -18.65 19.32 -0.36
CA PHE A 150 -17.47 19.44 0.50
C PHE A 150 -17.67 20.40 1.68
N MET A 151 -18.54 21.41 1.55
CA MET A 151 -18.81 22.42 2.59
C MET A 151 -19.13 21.83 3.97
N PRO A 152 -20.01 20.82 4.13
CA PRO A 152 -20.32 20.23 5.43
C PRO A 152 -19.10 19.59 6.10
N ILE A 153 -18.17 19.03 5.32
CA ILE A 153 -16.94 18.41 5.82
C ILE A 153 -16.02 19.48 6.40
N VAL A 154 -15.83 20.59 5.68
CA VAL A 154 -15.03 21.73 6.14
C VAL A 154 -15.66 22.34 7.39
N GLN A 155 -16.98 22.49 7.42
CA GLN A 155 -17.68 23.02 8.58
C GLN A 155 -17.49 22.14 9.83
N GLY A 156 -17.58 20.81 9.67
CA GLY A 156 -17.28 19.86 10.74
C GLY A 156 -15.85 20.01 11.27
N LEU A 157 -14.88 20.20 10.37
CA LEU A 157 -13.48 20.43 10.75
C LEU A 157 -13.29 21.74 11.53
N LEU A 158 -13.89 22.83 11.06
CA LEU A 158 -13.81 24.14 11.73
C LEU A 158 -14.37 24.06 13.16
N ILE A 159 -15.51 23.39 13.34
CA ILE A 159 -16.15 23.18 14.65
C ILE A 159 -15.30 22.28 15.54
N ASN A 160 -14.83 21.13 15.07
CA ASN A 160 -14.10 20.17 15.91
C ASN A 160 -12.72 20.71 16.36
N MET A 161 -12.10 21.55 15.54
CA MET A 161 -10.76 22.09 15.77
C MET A 161 -10.74 23.50 16.35
N HIS A 162 -11.91 24.13 16.52
CA HIS A 162 -12.07 25.51 17.00
C HIS A 162 -11.27 26.54 16.19
N PHE A 163 -11.30 26.41 14.85
CA PHE A 163 -10.77 27.49 14.01
C PHE A 163 -11.62 28.75 14.20
N SER A 164 -10.95 29.89 14.39
CA SER A 164 -11.63 31.18 14.42
C SER A 164 -12.09 31.51 13.00
N CYS A 165 -13.42 31.57 12.79
CA CYS A 165 -14.04 32.00 11.55
C CYS A 165 -14.03 33.53 11.41
#